data_AF-A0A7W0NKX5-F1
#
_entry.id   AF-A0A7W0NKX5-F1
#
_cell.length_a   1.000
_cell.length_b   1.000
_cell.length_c   1.000
_cell.angle_alpha   90.00
_cell.angle_beta   90.00
_cell.angle_gamma   90.00
#
_symmetry.space_group_name_H-M   'P 1'
#
loop_
_entity.id
_entity.type
_entity.pdbx_description
1 polymer ?
#
loop_
_entity_poly.entity_id
_entity_poly.type
_entity_poly.pdbx_seq_one_letter_code
_entity_poly.pdbx_strand_id
1 'polypeptide(L)'
;LLVHRVETVRDLDVQVVRVVEALGDESAIAALAGELARESTAAGVAFADFYCTSGRFAAGLERAGFVAESSLATPFPGRFQPLALGSAPLTAALRLHAGDAGADPFAGEGVYFTRSDCDQDRPS
;
A
#
# COMPACT_ATOMS: atom_id res chain seq x y z
N LEU A 1 4.75 11.50 -6.50
CA LEU A 1 3.31 11.44 -6.14
C LEU A 1 3.15 10.39 -5.07
N LEU A 2 2.47 10.70 -3.98
CA LEU A 2 2.10 9.75 -2.94
C LEU A 2 0.62 10.01 -2.63
N VAL A 3 -0.23 9.04 -2.92
CA VAL A 3 -1.68 9.12 -2.70
C VAL A 3 -1.98 8.24 -1.50
N HIS A 4 -2.74 8.79 -0.55
CA HIS A 4 -3.13 8.09 0.65
C HIS A 4 -4.58 8.39 1.02
N ARG A 5 -5.14 7.55 1.88
CA ARG A 5 -6.42 7.79 2.54
C ARG A 5 -6.27 7.62 4.04
N VAL A 6 -7.13 8.29 4.79
CA VAL A 6 -7.31 8.08 6.23
C VAL A 6 -8.57 7.25 6.41
N GLU A 7 -8.48 6.16 7.16
CA GLU A 7 -9.62 5.31 7.52
C GLU A 7 -9.77 5.28 9.05
N THR A 8 -11.01 5.23 9.52
CA THR A 8 -11.29 4.83 10.91
C THR A 8 -11.42 3.31 10.96
N VAL A 9 -10.81 2.66 11.95
CA VAL A 9 -10.95 1.21 12.14
C VAL A 9 -12.38 0.89 12.60
N ARG A 10 -13.01 -0.12 12.00
CA ARG A 10 -14.38 -0.50 12.37
C ARG A 10 -14.50 -0.78 13.86
N ASP A 11 -15.57 -0.24 14.46
CA ASP A 11 -15.92 -0.40 15.88
C ASP A 11 -14.86 0.14 16.86
N LEU A 12 -13.86 0.90 16.39
CA LEU A 12 -12.80 1.51 17.18
C LEU A 12 -12.62 2.99 16.81
N ASP A 13 -12.41 3.86 17.80
CA ASP A 13 -12.06 5.27 17.58
C ASP A 13 -10.55 5.42 17.31
N VAL A 14 -10.08 4.76 16.25
CA VAL A 14 -8.67 4.72 15.85
C VAL A 14 -8.57 5.03 14.37
N GLN A 15 -7.73 6.00 14.01
CA GLN A 15 -7.44 6.33 12.61
C GLN A 15 -6.17 5.63 12.13
N VAL A 16 -6.19 5.19 10.88
CA VAL A 16 -5.06 4.58 10.18
C VAL A 16 -4.91 5.24 8.81
N VAL A 17 -3.69 5.32 8.32
CA VAL A 17 -3.40 5.83 6.97
C VAL A 17 -3.05 4.67 6.06
N ARG A 18 -3.60 4.67 4.85
CA ARG A 18 -3.22 3.72 3.81
C ARG A 18 -2.70 4.45 2.61
N VAL A 19 -1.43 4.23 2.28
CA VAL A 19 -0.87 4.67 1.00
C VAL A 19 -1.44 3.75 -0.07
N VAL A 20 -2.10 4.32 -1.06
CA VAL A 20 -2.73 3.59 -2.17
C VAL A 20 -1.86 3.60 -3.42
N GLU A 21 -1.05 4.65 -3.58
CA GLU A 21 -0.14 4.79 -4.70
C GLU A 21 1.10 5.58 -4.31
N ALA A 22 2.27 5.13 -4.77
CA ALA A 22 3.55 5.81 -4.61
C ALA A 22 4.32 5.74 -5.93
N LEU A 23 4.60 6.90 -6.53
CA LEU A 23 5.32 7.02 -7.79
C LEU A 23 6.39 8.10 -7.67
N GLY A 24 7.64 7.73 -7.92
CA GLY A 24 8.78 8.62 -7.85
C GLY A 24 10.09 7.86 -7.72
N ASP A 25 11.20 8.60 -7.67
CA ASP A 25 12.47 8.07 -7.21
C ASP A 25 12.52 7.95 -5.67
N GLU A 26 13.54 7.26 -5.16
CA GLU A 26 13.72 7.01 -3.73
C GLU A 26 13.68 8.31 -2.89
N SER A 27 14.31 9.38 -3.38
CA SER A 27 14.41 10.65 -2.65
C SER A 27 13.06 11.37 -2.56
N ALA A 28 12.31 11.37 -3.66
CA ALA A 28 10.97 11.94 -3.71
C ALA A 28 10.00 11.15 -2.84
N ILE A 29 10.08 9.81 -2.84
CA ILE A 29 9.27 8.96 -1.96
C ILE A 29 9.62 9.20 -0.49
N ALA A 30 10.90 9.27 -0.13
CA ALA A 30 11.32 9.54 1.24
C ALA A 30 10.82 10.88 1.77
N ALA A 31 10.88 11.94 0.95
CA ALA A 31 10.39 13.26 1.33
C ALA A 31 8.86 13.26 1.54
N LEU A 32 8.09 12.68 0.60
CA LEU A 32 6.64 12.63 0.70
C LEU A 32 6.16 11.74 1.86
N ALA A 33 6.81 10.58 2.06
CA ALA A 33 6.48 9.68 3.16
C ALA A 33 6.85 10.29 4.52
N GLY A 34 7.94 11.08 4.59
CA GLY A 34 8.32 11.82 5.79
C GLY A 34 7.29 12.87 6.19
N GLU A 35 6.78 13.65 5.23
CA GLU A 35 5.69 14.59 5.49
C GLU A 35 4.41 13.88 5.90
N LEU A 36 4.06 12.77 5.23
CA LEU A 36 2.91 11.95 5.63
C LEU A 36 3.05 11.44 7.07
N ALA A 37 4.23 10.97 7.47
CA ALA A 37 4.47 10.50 8.83
C ALA A 37 4.32 11.64 9.86
N ARG A 38 4.82 12.83 9.55
CA ARG A 38 4.68 14.03 10.38
C ARG A 38 3.21 14.42 10.55
N GLU A 39 2.45 14.48 9.46
CA GLU A 39 1.02 14.82 9.47
C GLU A 39 0.19 13.77 10.20
N SER A 40 0.47 12.49 9.95
CA SER A 40 -0.18 11.35 10.62
C SER A 40 0.03 11.39 12.13
N THR A 41 1.27 11.69 12.56
CA THR A 41 1.61 11.83 13.98
C THR A 41 0.84 13.00 14.62
N ALA A 42 0.78 14.15 13.95
CA ALA A 42 0.06 15.32 14.44
C ALA A 42 -1.45 15.09 14.52
N ALA A 43 -2.01 14.25 13.64
CA ALA A 43 -3.42 13.88 13.61
C ALA A 43 -3.77 12.73 14.57
N GLY A 44 -2.79 12.11 15.25
CA GLY A 44 -3.04 10.98 16.15
C GLY A 44 -3.40 9.67 15.45
N VAL A 45 -2.98 9.52 14.18
CA VAL A 45 -3.12 8.27 13.42
C VAL A 45 -2.25 7.19 14.05
N ALA A 46 -2.77 5.99 14.21
CA ALA A 46 -2.08 4.88 14.85
C ALA A 46 -0.89 4.35 14.04
N PHE A 47 -1.03 4.26 12.72
CA PHE A 47 0.04 3.91 11.78
C PHE A 47 -0.34 4.26 10.34
N ALA A 48 0.66 4.25 9.46
CA ALA A 48 0.50 4.26 8.01
C ALA A 48 0.98 2.93 7.42
N ASP A 49 0.24 2.37 6.45
CA ASP A 49 0.65 1.18 5.71
C ASP A 49 0.79 1.44 4.21
N PHE A 50 1.59 0.61 3.55
CA PHE A 50 1.70 0.57 2.09
C PHE A 50 1.98 -0.87 1.65
N TYR A 51 1.12 -1.41 0.79
CA TYR A 51 1.38 -2.69 0.15
C TYR A 51 1.95 -2.48 -1.25
N CYS A 52 3.18 -2.92 -1.47
CA CYS A 52 3.83 -2.90 -2.78
C CYS A 52 4.65 -4.17 -2.99
N THR A 53 4.52 -4.77 -4.17
CA THR A 53 5.35 -5.93 -4.56
C THR A 53 6.74 -5.54 -5.04
N SER A 54 6.99 -4.25 -5.32
CA SER A 54 8.28 -3.77 -5.83
C SER A 54 9.15 -3.23 -4.69
N GLY A 55 10.28 -3.89 -4.44
CA GLY A 55 11.28 -3.46 -3.45
C GLY A 55 11.91 -2.10 -3.76
N ARG A 56 11.83 -1.63 -5.01
CA ARG A 56 12.35 -0.32 -5.43
C ARG A 56 11.82 0.84 -4.59
N PHE A 57 10.57 0.76 -4.14
CA PHE A 57 9.95 1.83 -3.35
C PHE A 57 10.20 1.66 -1.84
N ALA A 58 10.65 0.49 -1.39
CA ALA A 58 10.83 0.18 0.03
C ALA A 58 11.89 1.09 0.66
N ALA A 59 13.04 1.28 -0.01
CA ALA A 59 14.14 2.09 0.53
C ALA A 59 13.72 3.53 0.88
N GLY A 60 12.90 4.16 0.03
CA GLY A 60 12.39 5.51 0.29
C GLY A 60 11.47 5.56 1.51
N LEU A 61 10.62 4.54 1.68
CA LEU A 61 9.68 4.44 2.81
C LEU A 61 10.40 4.09 4.11
N GLU A 62 11.38 3.19 4.07
CA GLU A 62 12.20 2.82 5.22
C GLU A 62 12.96 4.02 5.78
N ARG A 63 13.48 4.89 4.91
CA ARG A 63 14.10 6.17 5.31
C ARG A 63 13.12 7.12 6.00
N ALA A 64 11.82 6.99 5.74
CA ALA A 64 10.76 7.74 6.41
C ALA A 64 10.23 7.03 7.68
N GLY A 65 10.79 5.87 8.05
CA GLY A 65 10.45 5.13 9.26
C GLY A 65 9.47 3.97 9.06
N PHE A 66 9.13 3.62 7.83
CA PHE A 66 8.38 2.39 7.56
C PHE A 66 9.25 1.16 7.82
N VAL A 67 8.61 0.06 8.19
CA VAL A 67 9.27 -1.23 8.41
C VAL A 67 8.58 -2.32 7.61
N ALA A 68 9.34 -3.34 7.20
CA ALA A 68 8.77 -4.50 6.51
C ALA A 68 7.79 -5.25 7.44
N GLU A 69 6.63 -5.66 6.93
CA GLU A 69 5.64 -6.45 7.69
C GLU A 69 6.25 -7.72 8.31
N SER A 70 7.18 -8.37 7.60
CA SER A 70 7.89 -9.56 8.07
C SER A 70 8.78 -9.32 9.31
N SER A 71 9.07 -8.06 9.64
CA SER A 71 9.82 -7.69 10.84
C SER A 71 8.95 -7.51 12.09
N LEU A 72 7.62 -7.51 11.93
CA LEU A 72 6.69 -7.31 13.03
C LEU A 72 6.54 -8.58 13.88
N ALA A 73 6.54 -8.42 15.20
CA ALA A 73 6.36 -9.52 16.14
C ALA A 73 4.94 -10.13 16.11
N THR A 74 3.96 -9.38 15.60
CA THR A 74 2.57 -9.80 15.45
C THR A 74 2.13 -9.56 14.01
N PRO A 75 1.37 -10.48 13.39
CA PRO A 75 0.85 -10.28 12.05
C PRO A 75 0.09 -8.96 11.93
N PHE A 76 0.36 -8.20 10.88
CA PHE A 76 -0.26 -6.90 10.69
C PHE A 76 -1.73 -7.06 10.29
N PRO A 77 -2.67 -6.40 10.98
CA PRO A 77 -4.09 -6.50 10.62
C PRO A 77 -4.35 -5.77 9.31
N GLY A 78 -4.38 -6.47 8.16
CA GLY A 78 -4.59 -5.81 6.86
C GLY A 78 -6.05 -5.43 6.52
N ARG A 79 -7.00 -5.63 7.44
CA ARG A 79 -8.45 -5.43 7.22
C ARG A 79 -9.06 -4.59 8.34
N PHE A 80 -9.20 -3.28 8.10
CA PHE A 80 -9.81 -2.34 9.05
C PHE A 80 -11.30 -2.11 8.82
N GLN A 81 -11.79 -2.48 7.64
CA GLN A 81 -13.19 -2.39 7.22
C GLN A 81 -13.62 -3.73 6.58
N PRO A 82 -14.90 -4.09 6.65
CA PRO A 82 -15.42 -5.27 5.97
C PRO A 82 -15.40 -5.05 4.45
N LEU A 83 -15.23 -6.14 3.70
CA LEU A 83 -15.42 -6.11 2.26
C LEU A 83 -16.91 -5.84 1.96
N ALA A 84 -17.18 -4.86 1.12
CA ALA A 84 -18.45 -4.68 0.44
C ALA A 84 -18.63 -5.84 -0.54
N LEU A 85 -19.45 -6.82 -0.17
CA LEU A 85 -19.73 -8.01 -0.99
C LEU A 85 -20.66 -7.72 -2.18
N GLY A 86 -20.87 -6.44 -2.53
CA GLY A 86 -21.63 -6.04 -3.71
C GLY A 86 -20.86 -6.45 -4.97
N SER A 87 -21.58 -6.79 -6.04
CA SER A 87 -20.94 -7.15 -7.32
C SER A 87 -20.29 -5.92 -7.96
N ALA A 88 -19.07 -5.58 -7.55
CA ALA A 88 -18.15 -4.82 -8.38
C ALA A 88 -17.52 -5.81 -9.38
N PRO A 89 -17.82 -5.73 -10.69
CA PRO A 89 -17.12 -6.55 -11.66
C PRO A 89 -15.68 -6.03 -11.78
N LEU A 90 -14.80 -6.51 -10.90
CA LEU A 90 -13.35 -6.35 -11.04
C LEU A 90 -12.91 -7.06 -12.32
N THR A 91 -12.90 -6.31 -13.42
CA THR A 91 -12.51 -6.80 -14.74
C THR A 91 -11.06 -6.42 -14.97
N ALA A 92 -10.15 -7.12 -14.30
CA ALA A 92 -8.72 -7.01 -14.61
C ALA A 92 -8.33 -8.17 -15.54
N ALA A 93 -8.07 -7.87 -16.81
CA ALA A 93 -7.45 -8.80 -17.75
C ALA A 93 -6.06 -8.28 -18.09
N LEU A 94 -5.01 -8.92 -17.57
CA LEU A 94 -3.64 -8.68 -18.01
C LEU A 94 -3.21 -9.77 -18.98
N ARG A 95 -2.70 -9.35 -20.14
CA ARG A 95 -1.98 -10.23 -21.08
C ARG A 95 -0.49 -10.00 -20.89
N LEU A 96 0.17 -10.93 -20.22
CA LEU A 96 1.62 -10.96 -20.12
C LEU A 96 2.17 -11.55 -21.43
N HIS A 97 3.00 -10.79 -22.15
CA HIS A 97 3.73 -11.34 -23.28
C HIS A 97 4.85 -12.22 -22.74
N ALA A 98 4.67 -13.55 -22.83
CA ALA A 98 5.73 -14.52 -22.61
C ALA A 98 6.76 -14.42 -23.75
N GLY A 99 7.61 -13.40 -23.69
CA GLY A 99 8.93 -13.49 -24.30
C GLY A 99 9.77 -14.36 -23.38
N ASP A 100 10.07 -15.57 -23.84
CA ASP A 100 10.82 -16.64 -23.16
C ASP A 100 10.11 -17.29 -21.96
N ALA A 101 9.63 -18.52 -22.18
CA ALA A 101 8.77 -19.34 -21.33
C ALA A 101 9.41 -19.84 -20.00
N GLY A 102 10.13 -18.99 -19.29
CA GLY A 102 10.76 -19.33 -18.01
C GLY A 102 11.11 -18.13 -17.13
N ALA A 103 10.95 -16.90 -17.59
CA ALA A 103 11.11 -15.72 -16.74
C ALA A 103 9.84 -15.51 -15.93
N ASP A 104 9.97 -15.57 -14.60
CA ASP A 104 8.93 -15.11 -13.70
C ASP A 104 8.68 -13.60 -13.98
N PRO A 105 7.50 -13.20 -14.47
CA PRO A 105 7.19 -11.80 -14.76
C PRO A 105 7.18 -10.92 -13.51
N PHE A 106 7.20 -11.53 -12.32
CA PHE A 106 7.33 -10.87 -11.02
C PHE A 106 8.77 -10.84 -10.49
N ALA A 107 9.73 -11.47 -11.16
CA ALA A 107 11.14 -11.46 -10.73
C ALA A 107 11.86 -10.14 -11.02
N GLY A 108 11.28 -9.26 -11.85
CA GLY A 108 11.85 -7.95 -12.19
C GLY A 108 11.18 -6.79 -11.44
N GLU A 109 11.93 -5.72 -11.19
CA GLU A 109 11.41 -4.50 -10.53
C GLU A 109 10.53 -3.62 -11.44
N GLY A 110 10.37 -3.99 -12.72
CA GLY A 110 9.68 -3.22 -13.74
C GLY A 110 8.15 -3.35 -13.74
N VAL A 111 7.61 -4.30 -12.99
CA VAL A 111 6.16 -4.50 -12.83
C VAL A 111 5.83 -4.43 -11.34
N TYR A 112 4.88 -3.56 -10.98
CA TYR A 112 4.37 -3.47 -9.60
C TYR A 112 2.88 -3.76 -9.62
N PHE A 113 2.46 -4.63 -8.69
CA PHE A 113 1.05 -4.80 -8.36
C PHE A 113 0.86 -4.24 -6.96
N THR A 114 -0.07 -3.31 -6.79
CA THR A 114 -0.61 -3.04 -5.47
C THR A 114 -1.70 -4.06 -5.22
N ARG A 115 -1.78 -4.60 -4.00
CA ARG A 115 -2.94 -5.38 -3.59
C ARG A 115 -4.10 -4.41 -3.56
N SER A 116 -4.83 -4.33 -4.66
CA SER A 116 -6.12 -3.68 -4.72
C SER A 116 -7.11 -4.58 -4.00
N ASP A 117 -7.11 -4.45 -2.68
CA ASP A 117 -8.35 -4.45 -1.93
C ASP A 117 -9.11 -3.24 -2.46
N CYS A 118 -9.88 -3.46 -3.54
CA CYS A 118 -10.41 -2.38 -4.36
C CYS A 118 -11.13 -1.42 -3.43
N ASP A 119 -10.80 -0.14 -3.49
CA ASP A 119 -11.51 0.89 -2.70
C ASP A 119 -13.02 0.89 -3.03
N GLN A 120 -13.40 0.39 -4.22
CA GLN A 120 -14.81 0.17 -4.59
C GLN A 120 -15.45 -1.04 -3.88
N ASP A 121 -14.64 -1.97 -3.36
CA ASP A 121 -15.07 -3.09 -2.53
C ASP A 121 -15.16 -2.68 -1.05
N ARG A 122 -15.16 -1.39 -0.71
CA ARG A 122 -15.34 -0.89 0.67
C ARG A 122 -16.34 0.25 0.70
N PRO A 123 -17.10 0.44 1.80
CA PRO A 123 -17.99 1.58 1.94
C PRO A 123 -17.21 2.90 1.87
N SER A 124 -17.67 3.83 1.03
CA SER A 124 -17.19 5.23 0.94
C SER A 124 -17.84 6.12 1.99
#